data_AF-A0A0R1RLY1-F1
#
_entry.id   AF-A0A0R1RLY1-F1
#
_cell.length_a   1.000
_cell.length_b   1.000
_cell.length_c   1.000
_cell.angle_alpha   90.00
_cell.angle_beta   90.00
_cell.angle_gamma   90.00
#
_symmetry.space_group_name_H-M   'P 1'
#
loop_
_entity.id
_entity.type
_entity.pdbx_description
1 polymer ?
#
loop_
_entity_poly.entity_id
_entity_poly.type
_entity_poly.pdbx_seq_one_letter_code
_entity_poly.pdbx_strand_id
1 'polypeptide(L)' 'MSLTIKEEVNRDFFNEMIDFISEEGHLSRADAQKLVDPFRERIDTDLPYIQHTGPIYFAEKILMQEGLIPFRQM' A
#
# COMPACT_ATOMS: atom_id res chain seq x y z
N MET A 1 -1.34 23.85 7.07
CA MET A 1 -1.75 23.75 5.65
C MET A 1 -2.75 22.62 5.56
N SER A 2 -3.92 22.87 4.99
CA SER A 2 -4.90 21.81 4.71
C SER A 2 -4.48 21.09 3.44
N LEU A 3 -4.53 19.76 3.44
CA LEU A 3 -4.27 18.96 2.26
C LEU A 3 -5.41 19.16 1.25
N THR A 4 -5.09 19.06 -0.03
CA THR A 4 -6.12 18.94 -1.07
C THR A 4 -6.79 17.58 -0.97
N ILE A 5 -8.04 17.45 -1.43
CA ILE A 5 -8.79 16.17 -1.48
C ILE A 5 -7.93 15.07 -2.14
N LYS A 6 -7.15 15.44 -3.16
CA LYS A 6 -6.22 14.54 -3.86
C LYS A 6 -5.10 14.04 -2.96
N GLU A 7 -4.46 14.93 -2.20
CA GLU A 7 -3.41 14.55 -1.26
C GLU A 7 -3.96 13.70 -0.10
N GLU A 8 -5.20 13.93 0.32
CA GLU A 8 -5.87 13.09 1.32
C GLU A 8 -6.14 11.69 0.78
N VAL A 9 -6.72 11.55 -0.42
CA VAL A 9 -6.96 10.25 -1.06
C VAL A 9 -5.66 9.46 -1.23
N ASN A 10 -4.58 10.11 -1.68
CA ASN A 10 -3.28 9.45 -1.84
C ASN A 10 -2.70 9.02 -0.50
N ARG A 11 -2.76 9.90 0.51
CA ARG A 11 -2.25 9.61 1.84
C ARG A 11 -3.01 8.44 2.45
N ASP A 12 -4.32 8.42 2.33
CA ASP A 12 -5.17 7.39 2.91
C ASP A 12 -4.94 6.05 2.18
N PHE A 13 -4.79 6.04 0.86
CA PHE A 13 -4.43 4.84 0.09
C PHE A 13 -3.13 4.20 0.57
N PHE A 14 -2.04 4.97 0.68
CA PHE A 14 -0.76 4.42 1.15
C PHE A 14 -0.77 4.08 2.63
N ASN A 15 -1.53 4.81 3.47
CA ASN A 15 -1.70 4.46 4.88
C ASN A 15 -2.40 3.11 5.03
N GLU A 16 -3.45 2.85 4.26
CA GLU A 16 -4.13 1.55 4.25
C GLU A 16 -3.18 0.42 3.81
N MET A 17 -2.31 0.66 2.83
CA MET A 17 -1.28 -0.32 2.46
C MET A 17 -0.33 -0.63 3.62
N ILE A 18 0.15 0.41 4.33
CA ILE A 18 1.09 0.26 5.45
C ILE A 18 0.42 -0.47 6.62
N ASP A 19 -0.82 -0.13 6.92
CA ASP A 19 -1.60 -0.73 8.00
C ASP A 19 -1.76 -2.23 7.72
N PHE A 20 -2.18 -2.58 6.51
CA PHE A 20 -2.32 -3.97 6.09
C PHE A 20 -0.99 -4.75 6.13
N ILE A 21 0.09 -4.19 5.62
CA ILE A 21 1.44 -4.82 5.65
C ILE A 21 1.92 -5.01 7.09
N SER A 22 1.66 -4.03 7.96
CA SER A 22 2.04 -4.11 9.37
C SER A 22 1.29 -5.25 10.08
N GLU A 23 -0.01 -5.38 9.83
CA GLU A 23 -0.86 -6.40 10.44
C GLU A 23 -0.55 -7.81 9.90
N GLU A 24 -0.65 -8.00 8.58
CA GLU A 24 -0.50 -9.32 7.93
C GLU A 24 0.95 -9.78 7.86
N GLY A 25 1.88 -8.85 7.63
CA GLY A 25 3.32 -9.15 7.63
C GLY A 25 3.92 -9.28 9.03
N HIS A 26 3.15 -8.99 10.09
CA HIS A 26 3.61 -8.91 11.47
C HIS A 26 4.85 -8.00 11.63
N LEU A 27 4.87 -6.90 10.87
CA LEU A 27 5.95 -5.92 10.86
C LEU A 27 5.61 -4.71 11.71
N SER A 28 6.64 -4.00 12.18
CA SER A 28 6.42 -2.66 12.72
C SER A 28 5.90 -1.73 11.62
N ARG A 29 5.09 -0.73 11.99
CA ARG A 29 4.62 0.29 11.03
C ARG A 29 5.78 0.96 10.28
N ALA A 30 6.92 1.14 10.96
CA ALA A 30 8.11 1.74 10.36
C ALA A 30 8.74 0.83 9.29
N ASP A 31 8.72 -0.48 9.49
CA ASP A 31 9.23 -1.43 8.50
C ASP A 31 8.24 -1.62 7.34
N ALA A 32 6.95 -1.69 7.64
CA ALA A 32 5.90 -1.67 6.61
C ALA A 32 5.99 -0.41 5.73
N GLN A 33 6.26 0.75 6.32
CA GLN A 33 6.47 2.00 5.59
C GLN A 33 7.64 1.91 4.61
N LYS A 34 8.77 1.30 5.01
CA LYS A 34 9.94 1.12 4.13
C LYS A 34 9.64 0.23 2.93
N LEU A 35 8.72 -0.72 3.07
CA LEU A 35 8.26 -1.56 1.95
C LEU A 35 7.36 -0.79 0.98
N VAL A 36 6.57 0.16 1.47
CA VAL A 36 5.64 0.95 0.65
C VAL A 36 6.31 2.16 -0.02
N ASP A 37 7.30 2.79 0.63
CA ASP A 37 7.95 4.01 0.13
C ASP A 37 8.44 3.92 -1.33
N PRO A 38 9.11 2.83 -1.79
CA PRO A 38 9.53 2.71 -3.19
C PRO A 38 8.39 2.68 -4.20
N PHE A 39 7.16 2.40 -3.77
CA PHE A 39 5.97 2.33 -4.63
C PHE A 39 5.19 3.64 -4.67
N ARG A 40 5.43 4.57 -3.75
CA ARG A 40 4.74 5.87 -3.72
C ARG A 40 4.95 6.69 -4.98
N GLU A 41 6.12 6.56 -5.61
CA GLU A 41 6.43 7.23 -6.88
C GLU A 41 5.95 6.44 -8.11
N ARG A 42 5.53 5.17 -7.94
CA ARG A 42 5.20 4.24 -9.02
C ARG A 42 3.71 3.98 -9.15
N ILE A 43 2.96 4.05 -8.05
CA ILE A 43 1.53 3.88 -8.01
C ILE A 43 0.88 5.25 -8.17
N ASP A 44 0.29 5.47 -9.34
CA ASP A 44 -0.54 6.64 -9.61
C ASP A 44 -1.99 6.37 -9.17
N THR A 45 -2.29 6.77 -7.95
CA THR A 45 -3.61 6.65 -7.30
C THR A 45 -4.70 7.53 -7.93
N ASP A 46 -4.37 8.38 -8.90
CA ASP A 46 -5.38 9.11 -9.69
C ASP A 46 -6.01 8.22 -10.78
N LEU A 47 -5.37 7.10 -11.11
CA LEU A 47 -5.85 6.22 -12.18
C LEU A 47 -7.07 5.40 -11.69
N PRO A 48 -8.20 5.40 -12.42
CA PRO A 48 -9.43 4.72 -12.00
C PRO A 48 -9.24 3.23 -11.70
N TYR A 49 -8.36 2.56 -12.44
CA TYR A 49 -8.09 1.14 -12.21
C TYR A 49 -7.30 0.91 -10.92
N ILE A 50 -6.40 1.82 -10.51
CA ILE A 50 -5.67 1.72 -9.24
C ILE A 50 -6.64 1.89 -8.07
N GLN A 51 -7.54 2.87 -8.15
CA GLN A 51 -8.58 3.05 -7.13
C GLN A 51 -9.55 1.87 -7.06
N HIS A 52 -9.90 1.27 -8.21
CA HIS A 52 -10.76 0.09 -8.26
C HIS A 52 -10.08 -1.17 -7.71
N THR A 53 -8.79 -1.36 -8.01
CA THR A 53 -7.98 -2.46 -7.48
C THR A 53 -7.78 -2.32 -5.96
N GLY A 54 -7.62 -1.09 -5.48
CA GLY A 54 -7.54 -0.77 -4.06
C GLY A 54 -6.18 -1.07 -3.42
N PRO A 55 -5.90 -0.47 -2.25
CA PRO A 55 -4.59 -0.53 -1.61
C PRO A 55 -4.20 -1.93 -1.13
N ILE A 56 -5.18 -2.73 -0.67
CA ILE A 56 -4.95 -4.08 -0.14
C ILE A 56 -4.31 -4.99 -1.19
N TYR A 57 -4.76 -4.92 -2.44
CA TYR A 57 -4.19 -5.73 -3.52
C TYR A 57 -2.69 -5.46 -3.71
N PHE A 58 -2.28 -4.19 -3.70
CA PHE A 58 -0.87 -3.82 -3.82
C PHE A 58 -0.07 -4.25 -2.59
N ALA A 59 -0.65 -4.08 -1.40
CA ALA A 59 -0.05 -4.49 -0.15
C ALA A 59 0.22 -6.01 -0.10
N GLU A 60 -0.75 -6.84 -0.49
CA GLU A 60 -0.56 -8.29 -0.58
C GLU A 60 0.49 -8.69 -1.62
N LYS A 61 0.55 -8.00 -2.77
CA LYS A 61 1.61 -8.22 -3.78
C LYS A 61 2.99 -7.95 -3.21
N ILE A 62 3.15 -6.88 -2.42
CA ILE A 62 4.41 -6.57 -1.75
C ILE A 62 4.76 -7.67 -0.74
N LEU A 63 3.84 -8.06 0.12
CA LEU A 63 4.08 -9.13 1.11
C LEU A 63 4.47 -10.46 0.45
N MET A 64 3.84 -10.83 -0.67
CA MET A 64 4.19 -12.03 -1.43
C MET A 64 5.57 -11.93 -2.08
N GLN A 65 5.93 -10.75 -2.62
CA GLN A 65 7.25 -10.52 -3.22
C GLN A 65 8.38 -10.60 -2.20
N GLU A 66 8.15 -10.09 -1.00
CA GLU A 66 9.09 -10.16 0.13
C GLU A 66 9.10 -11.53 0.83
N GLY A 67 8.20 -12.46 0.43
CA GLY A 67 8.09 -13.79 1.02
C GLY A 67 7.54 -13.81 2.44
N LEU A 68 6.87 -12.73 2.87
CA LEU A 68 6.26 -12.59 4.19
C LEU A 68 4.94 -13.35 4.29
N ILE A 69 4.23 -13.51 3.18
CA ILE A 69 3.03 -14.35 3.06
C ILE A 69 3.17 -15.33 1.89
N PRO A 70 2.50 -16.50 1.94
CA PRO A 70 2.54 -17.44 0.84
C PRO A 70 1.87 -16.87 -0.42
N PHE A 71 2.40 -17.24 -1.58
CA PHE A 71 1.83 -16.86 -2.86
C PHE A 71 0.38 -17.36 -3.00
N ARG A 72 -0.52 -16.44 -3.36
CA ARG A 72 -1.93 -16.74 -3.69
C ARG A 72 -2.17 -16.32 -5.14
N GLN A 73 -2.82 -17.17 -5.93
CA GLN A 73 -3.33 -16.74 -7.24
C GLN A 73 -4.48 -15.76 -6.98
N MET A 74 -4.35 -14.57 -7.55
CA MET A 74 -5.29 -13.44 -7.45
C MET A 74 -5.83 -13.11 -8.83
#